data_AF-A0A0G4J6W1-F1
#
_entry.id   AF-A0A0G4J6W1-F1
#
_cell.length_a   1.000
_cell.length_b   1.000
_cell.length_c   1.000
_cell.angle_alpha   90.00
_cell.angle_beta   90.00
_cell.angle_gamma   90.00
#
_symmetry.space_group_name_H-M   'P 1'
#
loop_
_entity.id
_entity.type
_entity.pdbx_description
1 polymer ?
#
loop_
_entity_poly.entity_id
_entity_poly.type
_entity_poly.pdbx_seq_one_letter_code
_entity_poly.pdbx_strand_id
1 'polypeptide(L)'
;MAHEEDAMEFDLADGILASVFGQMEVADAVASENNVEAGASVPTSPSGKAGDAESDQATQERARPYFRHVYIPLPTKRFRYMSHAEISVVVRQSLQQLQTKNPMDDDFYYQVTMARSGGPWKGVGLPSIETTGPLMANRFRNPDGSPILPEGTLGRVALSSVRKPRTLLQLTGDSKGTTTAPDADAAVIGGPRRFMFAKFSLPYIIEEGIRCIMDVEDVDNILLAFPSANAEEAAQQAALHQQRLRLGRRLLEHLGFGDLVDPDGNPLPDRLLETPDEGHILFKYAAQAKGRTLVLRALMCLRTDQVYLVVRAMMSRLSLFALPEDVVPIDMQMGVVIDRHLEKWLPPQIIGLMQIVLSGLGPVPLVEIARSLVGSVIILSFCKRGHELRNHPMAPPIDVATWLELFGVIWGQLSVNFAQVITPSSDGMRVAPDATRWRILADLSSHASPEQLAMIPREGDLWVHVETAVPVHPPAAYFASLATSIYRPPPPPGIPGPAQ
;
A
#
# COMPACT_ATOMS: atom_id res chain seq x y z
N MET A 1 -1.16 -48.07 -10.77
CA MET A 1 -0.67 -47.53 -9.49
C MET A 1 0.31 -46.41 -9.79
N ALA A 2 -0.26 -45.25 -10.08
CA ALA A 2 0.31 -43.90 -10.19
C ALA A 2 -0.79 -43.09 -10.90
N HIS A 3 -1.04 -41.87 -10.42
CA HIS A 3 -2.13 -40.94 -10.77
C HIS A 3 -3.39 -41.04 -9.91
N GLU A 4 -3.43 -40.23 -8.86
CA GLU A 4 -4.57 -39.39 -8.45
C GLU A 4 -4.13 -38.61 -7.20
N GLU A 5 -3.81 -37.33 -7.35
CA GLU A 5 -3.86 -36.27 -6.33
C GLU A 5 -3.20 -35.01 -6.94
N ASP A 6 -4.00 -34.24 -7.70
CA ASP A 6 -3.76 -32.82 -8.01
C ASP A 6 -4.99 -32.29 -8.79
N ALA A 7 -6.11 -32.13 -8.07
CA ALA A 7 -7.31 -31.45 -8.57
C ALA A 7 -8.21 -31.04 -7.39
N MET A 8 -7.76 -30.10 -6.55
CA MET A 8 -8.66 -29.47 -5.58
C MET A 8 -8.14 -28.11 -5.09
N GLU A 9 -7.77 -27.21 -6.01
CA GLU A 9 -7.52 -25.80 -5.64
C GLU A 9 -7.80 -24.86 -6.83
N PHE A 10 -9.00 -24.88 -7.42
CA PHE A 10 -9.35 -23.92 -8.49
C PHE A 10 -10.85 -23.64 -8.69
N ASP A 11 -11.68 -23.65 -7.64
CA ASP A 11 -13.14 -23.44 -7.80
C ASP A 11 -13.78 -22.32 -6.94
N LEU A 12 -12.99 -21.54 -6.18
CA LEU A 12 -13.56 -20.45 -5.36
C LEU A 12 -13.50 -19.05 -6.01
N ALA A 13 -12.75 -18.88 -7.11
CA ALA A 13 -12.56 -17.57 -7.75
C ALA A 13 -13.68 -17.21 -8.75
N ASP A 14 -14.32 -18.21 -9.37
CA ASP A 14 -15.35 -17.97 -10.40
C ASP A 14 -16.73 -17.63 -9.82
N GLY A 15 -17.01 -18.04 -8.58
CA GLY A 15 -18.29 -17.76 -7.92
C GLY A 15 -18.51 -16.29 -7.54
N ILE A 16 -17.43 -15.52 -7.33
CA ILE A 16 -17.51 -14.11 -6.90
C ILE A 16 -17.70 -13.16 -8.09
N LEU A 17 -17.20 -13.52 -9.29
CA LEU A 17 -17.31 -12.69 -10.49
C LEU A 17 -18.72 -12.72 -11.11
N ALA A 18 -19.45 -13.83 -11.01
CA ALA A 18 -20.79 -13.93 -11.58
C ALA A 18 -21.86 -13.11 -10.83
N SER A 19 -21.66 -12.82 -9.54
CA SER A 19 -22.66 -12.10 -8.72
C SER A 19 -22.54 -10.57 -8.79
N VAL A 20 -21.34 -10.03 -9.03
CA VAL A 20 -21.09 -8.58 -9.01
C VAL A 20 -21.44 -7.92 -10.35
N PHE A 21 -21.36 -8.64 -11.47
CA PHE A 21 -21.61 -8.07 -12.81
C PHE A 21 -23.00 -8.41 -13.38
N GLY A 22 -23.80 -9.25 -12.71
CA GLY A 22 -25.14 -9.65 -13.16
C GLY A 22 -26.28 -8.70 -12.79
N GLN A 23 -26.05 -7.61 -12.05
CA GLN A 23 -27.12 -6.75 -11.52
C GLN A 23 -27.24 -5.37 -12.19
N MET A 24 -26.60 -5.13 -13.35
CA MET A 24 -26.65 -3.83 -14.03
C MET A 24 -27.59 -3.75 -15.24
N GLU A 25 -28.52 -4.70 -15.40
CA GLU A 25 -29.60 -4.60 -16.39
C GLU A 25 -30.98 -4.89 -15.78
N VAL A 26 -31.91 -3.98 -16.07
CA VAL A 26 -33.37 -4.02 -15.85
C VAL A 26 -33.88 -3.52 -14.50
N ALA A 27 -34.04 -2.20 -14.37
CA ALA A 27 -35.12 -1.60 -13.57
C ALA A 27 -35.47 -0.20 -14.08
N ASP A 28 -36.20 -0.13 -15.19
CA ASP A 28 -37.06 1.02 -15.51
C ASP A 28 -38.17 0.57 -16.48
N ALA A 29 -39.38 0.32 -15.95
CA ALA A 29 -40.66 0.49 -16.64
C ALA A 29 -41.86 0.04 -15.79
N VAL A 30 -42.66 1.05 -15.42
CA VAL A 30 -44.13 1.10 -15.48
C VAL A 30 -44.96 0.57 -14.29
N ALA A 31 -45.77 1.53 -13.83
CA ALA A 31 -46.79 1.46 -12.81
C ALA A 31 -48.07 0.71 -13.24
N SER A 32 -48.81 0.19 -12.26
CA SER A 32 -50.16 0.67 -11.89
C SER A 32 -51.07 -0.44 -11.35
N GLU A 33 -51.86 -0.02 -10.35
CA GLU A 33 -53.22 -0.45 -10.01
C GLU A 33 -53.53 -1.66 -9.08
N ASN A 34 -54.24 -1.26 -8.00
CA ASN A 34 -55.39 -1.87 -7.31
C ASN A 34 -55.13 -3.04 -6.33
N ASN A 35 -55.25 -2.86 -5.00
CA ASN A 35 -56.37 -2.51 -4.10
C ASN A 35 -57.04 -3.76 -3.48
N VAL A 36 -57.55 -3.59 -2.25
CA VAL A 36 -58.53 -4.39 -1.47
C VAL A 36 -58.00 -5.08 -0.18
N GLU A 37 -58.35 -4.43 0.96
CA GLU A 37 -58.94 -4.93 2.24
C GLU A 37 -58.24 -6.08 3.02
N ALA A 38 -58.25 -6.21 4.36
CA ALA A 38 -58.88 -5.63 5.55
C ALA A 38 -57.94 -6.02 6.74
N GLY A 39 -57.99 -5.55 7.99
CA GLY A 39 -58.90 -4.75 8.78
C GLY A 39 -58.56 -4.99 10.27
N ALA A 40 -58.97 -4.04 11.12
CA ALA A 40 -59.11 -4.10 12.59
C ALA A 40 -57.83 -4.20 13.47
N SER A 41 -57.70 -3.53 14.62
CA SER A 41 -58.55 -2.56 15.33
C SER A 41 -57.73 -1.93 16.49
N VAL A 42 -57.97 -0.63 16.72
CA VAL A 42 -57.65 0.12 17.95
C VAL A 42 -58.79 -0.12 18.96
N PRO A 43 -58.62 0.09 20.28
CA PRO A 43 -59.06 1.37 20.89
C PRO A 43 -58.18 1.77 22.12
N THR A 44 -58.13 2.95 22.73
CA THR A 44 -58.58 4.35 22.55
C THR A 44 -58.02 5.12 23.77
N SER A 45 -57.66 6.39 23.58
CA SER A 45 -57.41 7.40 24.63
C SER A 45 -58.67 7.77 25.44
N PRO A 46 -58.57 8.64 26.48
CA PRO A 46 -58.95 10.07 26.34
C PRO A 46 -58.03 11.04 27.16
N SER A 47 -57.57 12.20 26.66
CA SER A 47 -58.22 13.51 26.40
C SER A 47 -58.21 14.53 27.57
N GLY A 48 -57.73 15.76 27.28
CA GLY A 48 -58.10 17.05 27.91
C GLY A 48 -56.93 18.03 28.06
N LYS A 49 -56.66 18.96 27.10
CA LYS A 49 -57.10 20.40 27.01
C LYS A 49 -56.71 21.26 28.24
N ALA A 50 -56.28 22.52 28.18
CA ALA A 50 -55.85 23.53 27.19
C ALA A 50 -55.45 24.80 28.02
N GLY A 51 -54.58 25.68 27.50
CA GLY A 51 -54.56 27.11 27.91
C GLY A 51 -53.23 27.74 28.35
N ASP A 52 -52.72 28.60 27.46
CA ASP A 52 -52.09 29.93 27.69
C ASP A 52 -50.62 30.11 28.12
N ALA A 53 -49.84 30.61 27.15
CA ALA A 53 -48.92 31.75 27.14
C ALA A 53 -48.09 32.12 28.39
N GLU A 54 -46.76 32.05 28.29
CA GLU A 54 -45.85 33.22 28.17
C GLU A 54 -44.36 32.79 28.17
N SER A 55 -43.58 33.63 27.50
CA SER A 55 -42.11 33.79 27.44
C SER A 55 -41.21 33.05 28.46
N ASP A 56 -40.16 32.36 28.00
CA ASP A 56 -38.79 32.92 27.99
C ASP A 56 -37.70 31.88 27.64
N GLN A 57 -36.80 32.32 26.76
CA GLN A 57 -35.39 31.94 26.56
C GLN A 57 -34.94 30.53 26.99
N ALA A 58 -34.76 29.63 26.01
CA ALA A 58 -33.91 28.45 26.17
C ALA A 58 -33.13 28.13 24.88
N THR A 59 -31.85 28.47 24.93
CA THR A 59 -30.68 27.84 24.31
C THR A 59 -30.95 26.76 23.26
N GLN A 60 -30.72 27.12 22.00
CA GLN A 60 -30.71 26.22 20.85
C GLN A 60 -29.48 25.30 20.90
N GLU A 61 -29.60 24.17 21.61
CA GLU A 61 -28.63 23.08 21.57
C GLU A 61 -28.68 22.41 20.18
N ARG A 62 -27.67 22.72 19.35
CA ARG A 62 -27.36 21.96 18.13
C ARG A 62 -27.05 20.51 18.51
N ALA A 63 -27.97 19.61 18.17
CA ALA A 63 -27.73 18.18 18.17
C ALA A 63 -26.52 17.85 17.29
N ARG A 64 -25.41 17.43 17.94
CA ARG A 64 -24.24 16.90 17.26
C ARG A 64 -24.50 15.44 16.88
N PRO A 65 -24.00 14.95 15.74
CA PRO A 65 -24.16 13.55 15.36
C PRO A 65 -23.43 12.67 16.39
N TYR A 66 -24.15 11.70 16.93
CA TYR A 66 -23.61 10.68 17.83
C TYR A 66 -22.59 9.83 17.06
N PHE A 67 -21.31 10.04 17.34
CA PHE A 67 -20.26 9.11 16.91
C PHE A 67 -20.48 7.77 17.65
N ARG A 68 -20.74 6.70 16.90
CA ARG A 68 -20.75 5.33 17.42
C ARG A 68 -19.38 5.04 18.04
N HIS A 69 -19.36 4.87 19.36
CA HIS A 69 -18.19 4.45 20.10
C HIS A 69 -17.83 3.00 19.74
N VAL A 70 -16.75 2.81 18.98
CA VAL A 70 -16.14 1.49 18.81
C VAL A 70 -15.26 1.24 20.03
N TYR A 71 -15.72 0.37 20.93
CA TYR A 71 -14.99 -0.03 22.12
C TYR A 71 -14.01 -1.14 21.75
N ILE A 72 -12.73 -0.79 21.57
CA ILE A 72 -11.66 -1.79 21.47
C ILE A 72 -11.13 -2.04 22.88
N PRO A 73 -11.33 -3.23 23.47
CA PRO A 73 -10.86 -3.50 24.82
C PRO A 73 -9.32 -3.45 24.86
N LEU A 74 -8.80 -2.68 25.83
CA LEU A 74 -7.37 -2.69 26.18
C LEU A 74 -6.94 -4.12 26.57
N PRO A 75 -5.73 -4.57 26.18
CA PRO A 75 -5.19 -5.83 26.67
C PRO A 75 -4.98 -5.74 28.19
N THR A 76 -5.80 -6.44 28.96
CA THR A 76 -5.81 -6.41 30.44
C THR A 76 -4.91 -7.48 31.08
N LYS A 77 -3.98 -8.11 30.35
CA LYS A 77 -3.05 -9.13 30.90
C LYS A 77 -1.62 -8.81 30.46
N ARG A 78 -0.76 -8.33 31.37
CA ARG A 78 0.17 -9.09 32.24
C ARG A 78 1.10 -10.00 31.43
N PHE A 79 2.40 -9.70 31.50
CA PHE A 79 3.51 -10.48 30.95
C PHE A 79 3.21 -11.98 30.95
N ARG A 80 3.04 -12.55 29.75
CA ARG A 80 2.89 -13.99 29.54
C ARG A 80 4.30 -14.58 29.59
N TYR A 81 4.57 -15.43 30.58
CA TYR A 81 5.80 -16.22 30.60
C TYR A 81 5.86 -17.11 29.35
N MET A 82 7.03 -17.22 28.73
CA MET A 82 7.21 -18.10 27.57
C MET A 82 6.86 -19.54 27.95
N SER A 83 6.07 -20.18 27.11
CA SER A 83 5.79 -21.61 27.20
C SER A 83 7.03 -22.43 26.85
N HIS A 84 7.08 -23.68 27.30
CA HIS A 84 8.18 -24.59 26.98
C HIS A 84 8.37 -24.78 25.46
N ALA A 85 7.28 -24.74 24.69
CA ALA A 85 7.33 -24.78 23.23
C ALA A 85 8.04 -23.53 22.66
N GLU A 86 7.65 -22.33 23.09
CA GLU A 86 8.30 -21.07 22.67
C GLU A 86 9.78 -21.01 23.10
N ILE A 87 10.12 -21.49 24.30
CA ILE A 87 11.51 -21.61 24.76
C ILE A 87 12.28 -22.58 23.85
N SER A 88 11.70 -23.73 23.50
CA SER A 88 12.35 -24.70 22.59
C SER A 88 12.60 -24.13 21.20
N VAL A 89 11.73 -23.24 20.73
CA VAL A 89 11.86 -22.53 19.45
C VAL A 89 13.02 -21.53 19.51
N VAL A 90 13.09 -20.71 20.57
CA VAL A 90 14.21 -19.77 20.78
C VAL A 90 15.55 -20.49 20.96
N VAL A 91 15.57 -21.60 21.70
CA VAL A 91 16.77 -22.42 21.86
C VAL A 91 17.19 -23.04 20.53
N ARG A 92 16.25 -23.53 19.71
CA ARG A 92 16.57 -24.04 18.37
C ARG A 92 17.06 -22.95 17.43
N GLN A 93 16.47 -21.76 17.47
CA GLN A 93 16.89 -20.62 16.65
C GLN A 93 18.31 -20.14 17.02
N SER A 94 18.58 -20.03 18.33
CA SER A 94 19.94 -19.69 18.82
C SER A 94 20.95 -20.80 18.51
N LEU A 95 20.56 -22.07 18.62
CA LEU A 95 21.40 -23.20 18.19
C LEU A 95 21.65 -23.19 16.68
N GLN A 96 20.67 -22.85 15.82
CA GLN A 96 20.88 -22.69 14.38
C GLN A 96 21.86 -21.57 14.07
N GLN A 97 21.79 -20.45 14.79
CA GLN A 97 22.75 -19.34 14.66
C GLN A 97 24.16 -19.74 15.14
N LEU A 98 24.26 -20.67 16.09
CA LEU A 98 25.53 -21.23 16.56
C LEU A 98 26.04 -22.37 15.65
N GLN A 99 25.14 -23.03 14.91
CA GLN A 99 25.44 -24.13 13.98
C GLN A 99 25.72 -23.62 12.56
N THR A 100 26.49 -22.54 12.43
CA THR A 100 27.17 -22.28 11.17
C THR A 100 28.12 -23.44 10.88
N LYS A 101 27.97 -24.09 9.72
CA LYS A 101 28.76 -25.27 9.29
C LYS A 101 30.27 -25.09 9.41
N ASN A 102 30.74 -23.84 9.38
CA ASN A 102 32.11 -23.46 9.63
C ASN A 102 32.14 -22.12 10.40
N PRO A 103 32.67 -22.04 11.62
CA PRO A 103 32.75 -20.78 12.37
C PRO A 103 33.61 -19.71 11.68
N MET A 104 34.44 -20.11 10.70
CA MET A 104 35.24 -19.20 9.90
C MET A 104 34.41 -18.49 8.82
N ASP A 105 33.25 -19.02 8.42
CA ASP A 105 32.43 -18.40 7.38
C ASP A 105 31.82 -17.06 7.83
N ASP A 106 31.65 -16.85 9.13
CA ASP A 106 31.17 -15.58 9.71
C ASP A 106 32.31 -14.69 10.23
N ASP A 107 33.55 -15.19 10.28
CA ASP A 107 34.70 -14.38 10.70
C ASP A 107 35.08 -13.37 9.61
N PHE A 108 34.97 -12.09 9.95
CA PHE A 108 35.32 -10.98 9.07
C PHE A 108 36.75 -11.11 8.53
N TYR A 109 37.72 -11.47 9.38
CA TYR A 109 39.12 -11.53 8.94
C TYR A 109 39.35 -12.69 7.99
N TYR A 110 38.80 -13.86 8.28
CA TYR A 110 38.85 -15.01 7.37
C TYR A 110 38.20 -14.72 6.01
N GLN A 111 37.03 -14.09 5.99
CA GLN A 111 36.33 -13.71 4.76
C GLN A 111 37.12 -12.69 3.93
N VAL A 112 37.74 -11.69 4.56
CA VAL A 112 38.63 -10.73 3.87
C VAL A 112 39.85 -11.44 3.29
N THR A 113 40.39 -12.42 3.99
CA THR A 113 41.54 -13.18 3.53
C THR A 113 41.17 -14.08 2.34
N MET A 114 40.01 -14.75 2.42
CA MET A 114 39.47 -15.59 1.35
C MET A 114 39.12 -14.79 0.08
N ALA A 115 38.47 -13.63 0.22
CA ALA A 115 38.15 -12.77 -0.91
C ALA A 115 39.40 -12.19 -1.57
N ARG A 116 40.43 -11.84 -0.79
CA ARG A 116 41.74 -11.43 -1.33
C ARG A 116 42.44 -12.55 -2.09
N SER A 117 42.20 -13.81 -1.72
CA SER A 117 42.68 -14.99 -2.45
C SER A 117 41.77 -15.42 -3.61
N GLY A 118 40.73 -14.64 -3.95
CA GLY A 118 39.83 -14.92 -5.07
C GLY A 118 38.69 -15.90 -4.78
N GLY A 119 38.44 -16.22 -3.50
CA GLY A 119 37.30 -17.04 -3.08
C GLY A 119 35.98 -16.27 -2.98
N PRO A 120 34.82 -16.95 -3.09
CA PRO A 120 33.51 -16.31 -2.93
C PRO A 120 33.28 -15.85 -1.49
N TRP A 121 32.93 -14.58 -1.31
CA TRP A 121 32.60 -13.99 -0.01
C TRP A 121 31.25 -14.52 0.51
N LYS A 122 31.22 -15.01 1.75
CA LYS A 122 29.99 -15.56 2.38
C LYS A 122 29.54 -14.82 3.64
N GLY A 123 30.32 -13.86 4.13
CA GLY A 123 30.04 -13.16 5.39
C GLY A 123 28.99 -12.04 5.29
N VAL A 124 28.40 -11.67 6.42
CA VAL A 124 27.41 -10.58 6.52
C VAL A 124 28.15 -9.26 6.82
N GLY A 125 28.23 -8.30 5.89
CA GLY A 125 28.82 -6.99 6.25
C GLY A 125 29.34 -6.02 5.18
N LEU A 126 29.19 -6.26 3.87
CA LEU A 126 29.53 -5.27 2.82
C LEU A 126 28.34 -5.04 1.87
N PRO A 127 28.13 -3.80 1.38
CA PRO A 127 26.93 -3.37 0.65
C PRO A 127 26.92 -3.75 -0.84
N SER A 128 27.49 -4.89 -1.19
CA SER A 128 27.42 -5.42 -2.55
C SER A 128 27.68 -6.91 -2.48
N ILE A 129 26.61 -7.71 -2.52
CA ILE A 129 26.51 -9.10 -2.99
C ILE A 129 25.18 -9.64 -2.48
N GLU A 130 24.37 -10.14 -3.41
CA GLU A 130 23.05 -10.69 -3.21
C GLU A 130 23.12 -11.94 -2.32
N THR A 131 22.65 -11.82 -1.08
CA THR A 131 22.39 -12.99 -0.23
C THR A 131 21.16 -13.74 -0.74
N THR A 132 21.37 -14.90 -1.35
CA THR A 132 20.35 -15.90 -1.67
C THR A 132 19.89 -16.67 -0.42
N GLY A 133 19.47 -15.94 0.62
CA GLY A 133 18.84 -16.47 1.83
C GLY A 133 17.32 -16.45 1.72
N PRO A 134 16.59 -17.12 2.64
CA PRO A 134 15.14 -17.29 2.55
C PRO A 134 14.44 -15.93 2.43
N LEU A 135 13.38 -15.91 1.63
CA LEU A 135 12.59 -14.79 1.07
C LEU A 135 12.34 -13.55 1.98
N MET A 136 12.67 -13.56 3.26
CA MET A 136 12.61 -12.40 4.18
C MET A 136 13.88 -11.54 4.19
N ALA A 137 15.08 -12.12 4.00
CA ALA A 137 16.33 -11.34 4.00
C ALA A 137 16.37 -10.28 2.87
N ASN A 138 15.63 -10.54 1.79
CA ASN A 138 15.46 -9.67 0.64
C ASN A 138 14.20 -8.80 0.67
N ARG A 139 13.29 -9.01 1.64
CA ARG A 139 12.09 -8.16 1.78
C ARG A 139 12.42 -6.79 2.34
N PHE A 140 13.39 -6.70 3.26
CA PHE A 140 13.80 -5.44 3.89
C PHE A 140 15.13 -4.90 3.37
N ARG A 141 15.46 -5.17 2.11
CA ARG A 141 16.63 -4.62 1.42
C ARG A 141 16.22 -3.91 0.13
N ASN A 142 16.90 -2.81 -0.14
CA ASN A 142 16.90 -2.13 -1.43
C ASN A 142 17.49 -3.06 -2.51
N PRO A 143 17.23 -2.81 -3.80
CA PRO A 143 17.75 -3.61 -4.91
C PRO A 143 19.30 -3.63 -5.01
N ASP A 144 19.98 -2.73 -4.32
CA ASP A 144 21.45 -2.70 -4.17
C ASP A 144 21.95 -3.56 -2.99
N GLY A 145 21.05 -4.26 -2.28
CA GLY A 145 21.36 -5.08 -1.11
C GLY A 145 21.51 -4.28 0.19
N SER A 146 21.34 -2.96 0.15
CA SER A 146 21.38 -2.09 1.33
C SER A 146 20.10 -2.23 2.17
N PRO A 147 20.19 -2.15 3.50
CA PRO A 147 19.03 -2.32 4.38
C PRO A 147 18.08 -1.11 4.32
N ILE A 148 16.77 -1.36 4.34
CA ILE A 148 15.71 -0.35 4.17
C ILE A 148 15.67 0.69 5.32
N LEU A 149 16.13 0.33 6.52
CA LEU A 149 16.11 1.21 7.69
C LEU A 149 17.46 1.93 7.89
N PRO A 150 17.45 3.26 8.12
CA PRO A 150 18.67 4.02 8.35
C PRO A 150 19.37 3.62 9.66
N GLU A 151 20.68 3.86 9.71
CA GLU A 151 21.50 3.66 10.91
C GLU A 151 20.94 4.46 12.10
N GLY A 152 20.69 3.79 13.23
CA GLY A 152 20.08 4.39 14.43
C GLY A 152 18.63 4.00 14.70
N THR A 153 18.01 3.16 13.87
CA THR A 153 16.71 2.53 14.17
C THR A 153 16.87 1.42 15.22
N LEU A 154 15.88 1.24 16.11
CA LEU A 154 15.90 0.26 17.20
C LEU A 154 16.30 -1.13 16.67
N GLY A 155 17.38 -1.71 17.23
CA GLY A 155 17.99 -2.95 16.76
C GLY A 155 19.30 -2.78 15.98
N ARG A 156 19.71 -1.53 15.66
CA ARG A 156 21.02 -1.22 15.06
C ARG A 156 21.78 -0.20 15.89
N VAL A 157 22.77 -0.68 16.63
CA VAL A 157 23.71 0.17 17.36
C VAL A 157 24.58 0.88 16.32
N ALA A 158 24.48 2.20 16.23
CA ALA A 158 25.40 2.98 15.42
C ALA A 158 26.84 2.71 15.89
N LEU A 159 27.77 2.38 14.98
CA LEU A 159 29.18 2.14 15.30
C LEU A 159 29.83 3.32 16.06
N SER A 160 29.29 4.53 15.90
CA SER A 160 29.68 5.71 16.65
C SER A 160 29.32 5.65 18.14
N SER A 161 28.22 4.98 18.51
CA SER A 161 27.79 4.78 19.89
C SER A 161 28.67 3.79 20.66
N VAL A 162 29.35 2.88 19.94
CA VAL A 162 30.32 1.94 20.52
C VAL A 162 31.61 2.67 20.90
N ARG A 163 32.00 3.71 20.14
CA ARG A 163 33.24 4.49 20.40
C ARG A 163 33.04 5.66 21.36
N LYS A 164 31.81 6.17 21.52
CA LYS A 164 31.48 7.22 22.49
C LYS A 164 30.11 6.94 23.11
N PRO A 165 30.04 6.18 24.22
CA PRO A 165 28.79 5.98 24.93
C PRO A 165 28.28 7.35 25.41
N ARG A 166 27.06 7.73 25.01
CA ARG A 166 26.42 8.94 25.51
C ARG A 166 26.01 8.71 26.96
N THR A 167 26.41 9.60 27.86
CA THR A 167 25.96 9.60 29.26
C THR A 167 24.47 9.90 29.30
N LEU A 168 23.64 8.88 29.55
CA LEU A 168 22.17 8.99 29.55
C LEU A 168 21.59 9.60 30.83
N LEU A 169 22.42 9.81 31.87
CA LEU A 169 21.96 10.28 33.17
C LEU A 169 23.04 11.18 33.80
N GLN A 170 22.78 12.48 33.87
CA GLN A 170 23.54 13.39 34.74
C GLN A 170 22.78 13.50 36.08
N LEU A 171 23.26 12.77 37.09
CA LEU A 171 22.79 12.93 38.46
C LEU A 171 23.54 14.10 39.09
N THR A 172 22.95 15.29 39.10
CA THR A 172 23.41 16.38 39.97
C THR A 172 22.92 16.11 41.38
N GLY A 173 23.78 15.51 42.20
CA GLY A 173 23.56 15.39 43.63
C GLY A 173 24.28 16.53 44.35
N ASP A 174 23.54 17.56 44.76
CA ASP A 174 24.01 18.49 45.79
C ASP A 174 22.99 18.52 46.94
N SER A 175 23.49 18.16 48.11
CA SER A 175 22.78 18.20 49.39
C SER A 175 23.41 19.27 50.29
N LYS A 176 22.57 19.85 51.15
CA LYS A 176 22.79 20.91 52.18
C LYS A 176 22.51 22.34 51.68
N GLY A 177 21.69 23.17 52.31
CA GLY A 177 20.87 23.04 53.51
C GLY A 177 20.27 24.40 53.91
N THR A 178 18.96 24.39 54.18
CA THR A 178 18.27 25.06 55.32
C THR A 178 18.05 26.60 55.32
N THR A 179 16.76 26.94 55.11
CA THR A 179 15.89 27.95 55.77
C THR A 179 16.08 29.46 55.56
N THR A 180 15.07 30.14 55.00
CA THR A 180 13.94 30.80 55.71
C THR A 180 12.89 31.30 54.70
N ALA A 181 11.60 31.15 55.02
CA ALA A 181 10.40 31.40 54.19
C ALA A 181 9.89 32.86 54.34
N PRO A 182 8.71 33.27 53.84
CA PRO A 182 7.86 32.76 52.76
C PRO A 182 7.49 33.87 51.74
N ASP A 183 7.32 33.53 50.45
CA ASP A 183 6.30 34.20 49.63
C ASP A 183 5.63 33.12 48.77
N ALA A 184 4.37 32.89 49.11
CA ALA A 184 3.51 31.90 48.53
C ALA A 184 2.85 32.50 47.30
N ASP A 185 3.42 32.22 46.13
CA ASP A 185 2.66 32.03 44.90
C ASP A 185 3.16 30.74 44.24
N ALA A 186 3.00 29.65 44.99
CA ALA A 186 2.87 28.33 44.41
C ALA A 186 1.55 28.30 43.63
N ALA A 187 1.59 28.75 42.38
CA ALA A 187 0.57 28.43 41.39
C ALA A 187 0.62 26.92 41.15
N VAL A 188 -0.15 26.24 42.00
CA VAL A 188 -0.66 24.88 41.93
C VAL A 188 -0.65 24.36 40.49
N ILE A 189 0.39 23.59 40.18
CA ILE A 189 0.38 22.57 39.13
C ILE A 189 -0.64 21.52 39.58
N GLY A 190 -1.91 21.82 39.34
CA GLY A 190 -3.04 21.07 39.86
C GLY A 190 -4.35 21.55 39.26
N GLY A 191 -4.34 21.92 37.98
CA GLY A 191 -5.57 21.89 37.19
C GLY A 191 -6.01 20.44 37.04
N PRO A 192 -7.31 20.12 37.16
CA PRO A 192 -7.78 18.76 36.89
C PRO A 192 -7.27 18.41 35.50
N ARG A 193 -6.59 17.26 35.38
CA ARG A 193 -6.11 16.68 34.12
C ARG A 193 -7.24 16.77 33.09
N ARG A 194 -7.32 17.89 32.38
CA ARG A 194 -8.33 18.16 31.37
C ARG A 194 -7.93 17.28 30.20
N PHE A 195 -8.48 16.06 30.19
CA PHE A 195 -8.71 15.25 29.01
C PHE A 195 -7.47 14.71 28.27
N MET A 196 -6.41 14.29 28.98
CA MET A 196 -5.24 13.63 28.37
C MET A 196 -5.52 12.28 27.67
N PHE A 197 -6.76 11.78 27.69
CA PHE A 197 -7.18 10.56 26.99
C PHE A 197 -8.43 10.74 26.12
N ALA A 198 -8.83 11.97 25.77
CA ALA A 198 -10.12 12.16 25.09
C ALA A 198 -10.16 11.73 23.62
N LYS A 199 -9.03 11.59 22.92
CA LYS A 199 -8.93 11.02 21.55
C LYS A 199 -7.51 10.48 21.37
N PHE A 200 -7.33 9.22 20.99
CA PHE A 200 -5.99 8.68 20.69
C PHE A 200 -5.33 9.57 19.62
N SER A 201 -4.21 10.21 19.96
CA SER A 201 -3.48 11.04 19.00
C SER A 201 -3.04 10.16 17.81
N LEU A 202 -3.13 10.67 16.58
CA LEU A 202 -2.74 9.94 15.37
C LEU A 202 -1.35 9.24 15.50
N PRO A 203 -0.32 9.85 16.11
CA PRO A 203 0.96 9.18 16.35
C PRO A 203 0.85 7.91 17.19
N TYR A 204 0.00 7.90 18.23
CA TYR A 204 -0.21 6.69 19.05
C TYR A 204 -0.79 5.54 18.22
N ILE A 205 -1.77 5.85 17.36
CA ILE A 205 -2.39 4.83 16.50
C ILE A 205 -1.37 4.29 15.50
N ILE A 206 -0.51 5.16 14.95
CA ILE A 206 0.56 4.74 14.05
C ILE A 206 1.54 3.79 14.76
N GLU A 207 1.99 4.13 15.98
CA GLU A 207 2.91 3.28 16.74
C GLU A 207 2.28 1.91 17.10
N GLU A 208 0.99 1.89 17.42
CA GLU A 208 0.28 0.62 17.66
C GLU A 208 0.13 -0.21 16.38
N GLY A 209 -0.11 0.42 15.23
CA GLY A 209 -0.08 -0.24 13.92
C GLY A 209 1.30 -0.83 13.61
N ILE A 210 2.38 -0.10 13.90
CA ILE A 210 3.75 -0.58 13.71
C ILE A 210 4.05 -1.76 14.64
N ARG A 211 3.57 -1.74 15.89
CA ARG A 211 3.65 -2.89 16.79
C ARG A 211 2.93 -4.11 16.22
N CYS A 212 1.74 -3.94 15.67
CA CYS A 212 1.00 -5.03 15.02
C CYS A 212 1.78 -5.63 13.84
N ILE A 213 2.50 -4.81 13.07
CA ILE A 213 3.37 -5.29 11.98
C ILE A 213 4.55 -6.11 12.52
N MET A 214 5.18 -5.67 13.61
CA MET A 214 6.27 -6.44 14.23
C MET A 214 5.78 -7.82 14.69
N ASP A 215 4.60 -7.89 15.31
CA ASP A 215 3.99 -9.18 15.69
C ASP A 215 3.76 -10.09 14.47
N VAL A 216 3.35 -9.52 13.33
CA VAL A 216 3.16 -10.26 12.07
C VAL A 216 4.49 -10.80 11.54
N GLU A 217 5.52 -9.95 11.50
CA GLU A 217 6.85 -10.30 11.03
C GLU A 217 7.48 -11.39 11.91
N ASP A 218 7.32 -11.31 13.23
CA ASP A 218 7.80 -12.33 14.16
C ASP A 218 7.17 -13.69 13.90
N VAL A 219 5.84 -13.74 13.69
CA VAL A 219 5.14 -14.99 13.34
C VAL A 219 5.59 -15.52 11.98
N ASP A 220 5.75 -14.67 10.97
CA ASP A 220 6.25 -15.09 9.65
C ASP A 220 7.68 -15.63 9.74
N ASN A 221 8.53 -15.03 10.56
CA ASN A 221 9.90 -15.50 10.79
C ASN A 221 9.92 -16.88 11.45
N ILE A 222 9.05 -17.13 12.43
CA ILE A 222 8.92 -18.44 13.08
C ILE A 222 8.41 -19.49 12.07
N LEU A 223 7.40 -19.15 11.26
CA LEU A 223 6.86 -20.03 10.23
C LEU A 223 7.92 -20.43 9.19
N LEU A 224 8.82 -19.52 8.82
CA LEU A 224 9.89 -19.78 7.86
C LEU A 224 11.05 -20.60 8.45
N ALA A 225 11.37 -20.42 9.73
CA ALA A 225 12.50 -21.09 10.37
C ALA A 225 12.24 -22.58 10.66
N PHE A 226 10.98 -22.99 10.77
CA PHE A 226 10.60 -24.33 11.21
C PHE A 226 9.55 -24.97 10.29
N PRO A 227 9.94 -25.49 9.12
CA PRO A 227 9.04 -26.32 8.32
C PRO A 227 8.74 -27.63 9.05
N SER A 228 7.45 -28.01 9.11
CA SER A 228 6.98 -29.20 9.82
C SER A 228 7.68 -30.49 9.38
N ALA A 229 8.33 -31.19 10.33
CA ALA A 229 8.85 -32.54 10.12
C ALA A 229 8.04 -33.61 10.88
N ASN A 230 7.36 -33.23 11.97
CA ASN A 230 6.62 -34.14 12.85
C ASN A 230 5.15 -33.73 13.04
N ALA A 231 4.28 -34.67 13.43
CA ALA A 231 2.85 -34.42 13.63
C ALA A 231 2.53 -33.37 14.72
N GLU A 232 3.30 -33.34 15.81
CA GLU A 232 3.16 -32.30 16.85
C GLU A 232 3.61 -30.92 16.36
N GLU A 233 4.63 -30.88 15.49
CA GLU A 233 5.12 -29.66 14.87
C GLU A 233 4.14 -29.13 13.81
N ALA A 234 3.44 -30.01 13.10
CA ALA A 234 2.35 -29.65 12.20
C ALA A 234 1.19 -28.97 12.93
N ALA A 235 0.83 -29.46 14.13
CA ALA A 235 -0.19 -28.82 14.95
C ALA A 235 0.25 -27.42 15.45
N GLN A 236 1.51 -27.27 15.83
CA GLN A 236 2.08 -25.97 16.22
C GLN A 236 2.14 -25.00 15.03
N GLN A 237 2.50 -25.49 13.84
CA GLN A 237 2.52 -24.68 12.62
C GLN A 237 1.10 -24.24 12.22
N ALA A 238 0.10 -25.12 12.32
CA ALA A 238 -1.30 -24.75 12.08
C ALA A 238 -1.77 -23.66 13.05
N ALA A 239 -1.38 -23.72 14.33
CA ALA A 239 -1.69 -22.69 15.32
C ALA A 239 -1.03 -21.34 14.97
N LEU A 240 0.22 -21.35 14.49
CA LEU A 240 0.92 -20.15 14.02
C LEU A 240 0.27 -19.56 12.77
N HIS A 241 -0.18 -20.38 11.82
CA HIS A 241 -0.96 -19.90 10.67
C HIS A 241 -2.27 -19.24 11.09
N GLN A 242 -3.00 -19.81 12.06
CA GLN A 242 -4.19 -19.16 12.61
C GLN A 242 -3.87 -17.84 13.31
N GLN A 243 -2.77 -17.79 14.07
CA GLN A 243 -2.30 -16.55 14.69
C GLN A 243 -1.96 -15.50 13.62
N ARG A 244 -1.32 -15.91 12.52
CA ARG A 244 -0.98 -15.04 11.40
C ARG A 244 -2.22 -14.44 10.72
N LEU A 245 -3.28 -15.23 10.52
CA LEU A 245 -4.56 -14.74 10.00
C LEU A 245 -5.19 -13.70 10.93
N ARG A 246 -5.23 -13.97 12.24
CA ARG A 246 -5.75 -13.03 13.25
C ARG A 246 -4.97 -11.71 13.28
N LEU A 247 -3.64 -11.77 13.18
CA LEU A 247 -2.81 -10.58 13.13
C LEU A 247 -2.98 -9.79 11.82
N GLY A 248 -3.16 -10.48 10.69
CA GLY A 248 -3.48 -9.83 9.41
C GLY A 248 -4.81 -9.07 9.47
N ARG A 249 -5.84 -9.68 10.05
CA ARG A 249 -7.12 -9.00 10.32
C ARG A 249 -6.95 -7.80 11.24
N ARG A 250 -6.25 -7.95 12.36
CA ARG A 250 -5.97 -6.85 13.29
C ARG A 250 -5.22 -5.69 12.61
N LEU A 251 -4.30 -6.00 11.70
CA LEU A 251 -3.60 -5.00 10.89
C LEU A 251 -4.58 -4.25 9.97
N LEU A 252 -5.53 -4.94 9.34
CA LEU A 252 -6.59 -4.30 8.55
C LEU A 252 -7.50 -3.42 9.41
N GLU A 253 -7.85 -3.84 10.62
CA GLU A 253 -8.59 -3.03 11.60
C GLU A 253 -7.84 -1.73 11.94
N HIS A 254 -6.51 -1.80 12.14
CA HIS A 254 -5.67 -0.62 12.34
C HIS A 254 -5.59 0.32 11.13
N LEU A 255 -5.77 -0.22 9.92
CA LEU A 255 -5.85 0.55 8.68
C LEU A 255 -7.25 1.12 8.42
N GLY A 256 -8.25 0.77 9.22
CA GLY A 256 -9.63 1.25 9.11
C GLY A 256 -10.58 0.32 8.34
N PHE A 257 -10.13 -0.89 8.00
CA PHE A 257 -10.88 -1.82 7.15
C PHE A 257 -11.62 -2.94 7.89
N GLY A 258 -11.69 -2.88 9.23
CA GLY A 258 -12.26 -3.97 10.04
C GLY A 258 -13.68 -4.41 9.65
N ASP A 259 -14.50 -3.49 9.18
CA ASP A 259 -15.90 -3.75 8.79
C ASP A 259 -16.06 -4.28 7.36
N LEU A 260 -14.97 -4.36 6.59
CA LEU A 260 -14.90 -4.82 5.19
C LEU A 260 -14.30 -6.22 5.05
N VAL A 261 -13.99 -6.87 6.17
CA VAL A 261 -13.34 -8.18 6.20
C VAL A 261 -14.15 -9.18 7.01
N ASP A 262 -14.17 -10.43 6.56
CA ASP A 262 -14.78 -11.54 7.29
C ASP A 262 -13.95 -11.91 8.55
N PRO A 263 -14.42 -12.86 9.39
CA PRO A 263 -13.68 -13.29 10.58
C PRO A 263 -12.27 -13.82 10.31
N ASP A 264 -12.05 -14.37 9.13
CA ASP A 264 -10.81 -14.98 8.65
C ASP A 264 -9.88 -13.97 7.94
N GLY A 265 -10.34 -12.72 7.77
CA GLY A 265 -9.58 -11.65 7.15
C GLY A 265 -9.65 -11.65 5.62
N ASN A 266 -10.62 -12.32 5.00
CA ASN A 266 -10.91 -12.20 3.57
C ASN A 266 -11.85 -11.02 3.29
N PRO A 267 -11.61 -10.25 2.21
CA PRO A 267 -12.45 -9.12 1.84
C PRO A 267 -13.89 -9.55 1.51
N LEU A 268 -14.88 -8.83 2.05
CA LEU A 268 -16.31 -9.07 1.80
C LEU A 268 -16.72 -8.52 0.42
N PRO A 269 -17.15 -9.37 -0.55
CA PRO A 269 -17.39 -8.96 -1.94
C PRO A 269 -18.35 -7.78 -2.10
N ASP A 270 -19.49 -7.83 -1.39
CA ASP A 270 -20.57 -6.85 -1.50
C ASP A 270 -20.15 -5.43 -1.10
N ARG A 271 -19.13 -5.30 -0.24
CA ARG A 271 -18.66 -4.00 0.28
C ARG A 271 -17.37 -3.53 -0.36
N LEU A 272 -16.77 -4.29 -1.27
CA LEU A 272 -15.57 -3.86 -2.00
C LEU A 272 -15.84 -2.68 -2.94
N LEU A 273 -17.10 -2.44 -3.29
CA LEU A 273 -17.50 -1.34 -4.16
C LEU A 273 -17.49 0.03 -3.45
N GLU A 274 -17.56 0.05 -2.12
CA GLU A 274 -17.60 1.29 -1.35
C GLU A 274 -16.23 1.97 -1.36
N THR A 275 -16.19 3.24 -1.80
CA THR A 275 -14.98 4.06 -1.68
C THR A 275 -14.90 4.62 -0.26
N PRO A 276 -13.72 4.58 0.39
CA PRO A 276 -13.59 5.05 1.76
C PRO A 276 -13.80 6.57 1.86
N ASP A 277 -14.51 7.00 2.90
CA ASP A 277 -14.79 8.40 3.20
C ASP A 277 -13.51 9.26 3.30
N GLU A 278 -13.61 10.56 3.01
CA GLU A 278 -12.48 11.49 3.14
C GLU A 278 -11.82 11.50 4.53
N GLY A 279 -12.60 11.19 5.57
CA GLY A 279 -12.15 11.12 6.96
C GLY A 279 -11.44 9.81 7.35
N HIS A 280 -11.30 8.87 6.41
CA HIS A 280 -10.72 7.56 6.64
C HIS A 280 -9.28 7.66 7.19
N ILE A 281 -8.94 6.75 8.11
CA ILE A 281 -7.67 6.83 8.85
C ILE A 281 -6.45 6.64 7.96
N LEU A 282 -6.59 5.84 6.89
CA LEU A 282 -5.55 5.62 5.89
C LEU A 282 -5.04 6.94 5.27
N PHE A 283 -5.94 7.90 4.98
CA PHE A 283 -5.55 9.20 4.41
C PHE A 283 -4.84 10.08 5.43
N LYS A 284 -5.17 9.94 6.72
CA LYS A 284 -4.45 10.61 7.81
C LYS A 284 -3.04 10.05 7.97
N TYR A 285 -2.84 8.76 7.72
CA TYR A 285 -1.50 8.16 7.68
C TYR A 285 -0.66 8.68 6.52
N ALA A 286 -1.26 8.91 5.35
CA ALA A 286 -0.55 9.45 4.18
C ALA A 286 0.11 10.81 4.46
N ALA A 287 -0.55 11.65 5.26
CA ALA A 287 -0.05 12.96 5.66
C ALA A 287 1.18 12.92 6.59
N GLN A 288 1.53 11.77 7.18
CA GLN A 288 2.68 11.64 8.09
C GLN A 288 3.71 10.66 7.54
N ALA A 289 4.99 11.01 7.57
CA ALA A 289 6.09 10.13 7.14
C ALA A 289 6.07 8.75 7.82
N LYS A 290 5.85 8.72 9.15
CA LYS A 290 5.69 7.46 9.90
C LYS A 290 4.42 6.70 9.52
N GLY A 291 3.34 7.40 9.17
CA GLY A 291 2.11 6.79 8.69
C GLY A 291 2.30 6.13 7.32
N ARG A 292 3.02 6.78 6.39
CA ARG A 292 3.38 6.15 5.10
C ARG A 292 4.31 4.96 5.26
N THR A 293 5.23 5.00 6.24
CA THR A 293 6.05 3.84 6.63
C THR A 293 5.18 2.67 7.11
N LEU A 294 4.18 2.95 7.95
CA LEU A 294 3.19 1.96 8.40
C LEU A 294 2.45 1.35 7.20
N VAL A 295 1.95 2.18 6.27
CA VAL A 295 1.24 1.71 5.07
C VAL A 295 2.14 0.84 4.21
N LEU A 296 3.37 1.27 3.90
CA LEU A 296 4.31 0.48 3.10
C LEU A 296 4.54 -0.89 3.71
N ARG A 297 4.90 -0.95 4.99
CA ARG A 297 5.17 -2.22 5.67
C ARG A 297 3.91 -3.08 5.75
N ALA A 298 2.74 -2.47 5.92
CA ALA A 298 1.49 -3.22 5.87
C ALA A 298 1.28 -3.89 4.50
N LEU A 299 1.52 -3.19 3.38
CA LEU A 299 1.41 -3.77 2.04
C LEU A 299 2.38 -4.95 1.82
N MET A 300 3.49 -5.00 2.54
CA MET A 300 4.47 -6.09 2.50
C MET A 300 4.09 -7.29 3.39
N CYS A 301 3.27 -7.04 4.42
CA CYS A 301 2.83 -8.03 5.40
C CYS A 301 1.42 -8.58 5.12
N LEU A 302 0.60 -7.88 4.35
CA LEU A 302 -0.75 -8.33 4.01
C LEU A 302 -0.72 -9.38 2.89
N ARG A 303 -1.75 -10.23 2.85
CA ARG A 303 -1.96 -11.16 1.73
C ARG A 303 -2.45 -10.41 0.49
N THR A 304 -2.29 -10.99 -0.70
CA THR A 304 -2.61 -10.32 -1.99
C THR A 304 -4.05 -9.79 -2.08
N ASP A 305 -5.02 -10.53 -1.53
CA ASP A 305 -6.43 -10.15 -1.42
C ASP A 305 -6.65 -8.93 -0.51
N GLN A 306 -5.97 -8.90 0.63
CA GLN A 306 -6.02 -7.81 1.60
C GLN A 306 -5.30 -6.56 1.07
N VAL A 307 -4.19 -6.75 0.37
CA VAL A 307 -3.46 -5.67 -0.30
C VAL A 307 -4.34 -4.99 -1.34
N TYR A 308 -5.12 -5.75 -2.11
CA TYR A 308 -6.04 -5.18 -3.10
C TYR A 308 -7.01 -4.19 -2.46
N LEU A 309 -7.59 -4.52 -1.29
CA LEU A 309 -8.47 -3.62 -0.55
C LEU A 309 -7.77 -2.30 -0.16
N VAL A 310 -6.57 -2.41 0.42
CA VAL A 310 -5.79 -1.23 0.85
C VAL A 310 -5.38 -0.38 -0.34
N VAL A 311 -4.88 -0.99 -1.42
CA VAL A 311 -4.45 -0.27 -2.62
C VAL A 311 -5.63 0.38 -3.33
N ARG A 312 -6.79 -0.29 -3.40
CA ARG A 312 -8.03 0.29 -3.92
C ARG A 312 -8.43 1.56 -3.16
N ALA A 313 -8.35 1.52 -1.83
CA ALA A 313 -8.57 2.69 -1.00
C ALA A 313 -7.53 3.79 -1.26
N MET A 314 -6.25 3.44 -1.41
CA MET A 314 -5.19 4.40 -1.77
C MET A 314 -5.48 5.09 -3.11
N MET A 315 -6.00 4.37 -4.11
CA MET A 315 -6.29 4.93 -5.43
C MET A 315 -7.31 6.06 -5.41
N SER A 316 -8.29 6.00 -4.50
CA SER A 316 -9.33 7.04 -4.39
C SER A 316 -8.76 8.41 -4.00
N ARG A 317 -7.57 8.46 -3.38
CA ARG A 317 -6.83 9.70 -3.08
C ARG A 317 -5.35 9.50 -3.36
N LEU A 318 -5.04 9.05 -4.58
CA LEU A 318 -3.69 8.70 -5.00
C LEU A 318 -2.68 9.83 -4.79
N SER A 319 -3.09 11.10 -4.94
CA SER A 319 -2.24 12.27 -4.74
C SER A 319 -1.56 12.30 -3.37
N LEU A 320 -2.21 11.82 -2.30
CA LEU A 320 -1.63 11.78 -0.96
C LEU A 320 -0.46 10.80 -0.82
N PHE A 321 -0.40 9.78 -1.67
CA PHE A 321 0.64 8.75 -1.68
C PHE A 321 1.67 8.97 -2.79
N ALA A 322 1.23 9.49 -3.93
CA ALA A 322 2.04 9.77 -5.10
C ALA A 322 2.84 11.07 -4.95
N LEU A 323 2.26 12.09 -4.32
CA LEU A 323 2.81 13.44 -4.21
C LEU A 323 2.81 13.91 -2.74
N PRO A 324 3.49 13.20 -1.82
CA PRO A 324 3.52 13.60 -0.42
C PRO A 324 4.20 14.97 -0.26
N GLU A 325 3.68 15.79 0.67
CA GLU A 325 4.26 17.11 0.98
C GLU A 325 5.70 17.00 1.49
N ASP A 326 5.98 16.00 2.33
CA ASP A 326 7.32 15.69 2.85
C ASP A 326 7.78 14.36 2.27
N VAL A 327 8.69 14.37 1.30
CA VAL A 327 9.16 13.13 0.68
C VAL A 327 10.23 12.47 1.52
N VAL A 328 10.07 11.19 1.78
CA VAL A 328 11.02 10.38 2.55
C VAL A 328 11.51 9.22 1.66
N PRO A 329 12.75 8.73 1.81
CA PRO A 329 13.27 7.65 0.96
C PRO A 329 12.36 6.41 0.86
N ILE A 330 11.57 6.14 1.90
CA ILE A 330 10.63 5.03 1.95
C ILE A 330 9.46 5.18 0.96
N ASP A 331 9.11 6.40 0.57
CA ASP A 331 8.04 6.67 -0.40
C ASP A 331 8.40 6.13 -1.79
N MET A 332 9.71 6.04 -2.10
CA MET A 332 10.19 5.42 -3.34
C MET A 332 9.96 3.91 -3.39
N GLN A 333 9.92 3.25 -2.23
CA GLN A 333 9.67 1.81 -2.17
C GLN A 333 8.20 1.48 -2.36
N MET A 334 7.30 2.43 -2.10
CA MET A 334 5.86 2.26 -2.26
C MET A 334 5.49 1.86 -3.68
N GLY A 335 6.05 2.55 -4.69
CA GLY A 335 5.82 2.22 -6.09
C GLY A 335 6.27 0.81 -6.43
N VAL A 336 7.45 0.40 -5.97
CA VAL A 336 8.02 -0.94 -6.21
C VAL A 336 7.19 -2.04 -5.56
N VAL A 337 6.71 -1.83 -4.33
CA VAL A 337 5.87 -2.81 -3.62
C VAL A 337 4.51 -2.94 -4.30
N ILE A 338 3.91 -1.81 -4.71
CA ILE A 338 2.64 -1.81 -5.44
C ILE A 338 2.79 -2.54 -6.78
N ASP A 339 3.86 -2.27 -7.53
CA ASP A 339 4.14 -2.93 -8.83
C ASP A 339 4.09 -4.46 -8.72
N ARG A 340 4.79 -5.02 -7.73
CA ARG A 340 4.82 -6.47 -7.46
C ARG A 340 3.44 -7.08 -7.17
N HIS A 341 2.50 -6.29 -6.65
CA HIS A 341 1.14 -6.75 -6.40
C HIS A 341 0.24 -6.56 -7.61
N LEU A 342 0.40 -5.47 -8.36
CA LEU A 342 -0.31 -5.24 -9.63
C LEU A 342 -0.03 -6.36 -10.65
N GLU A 343 1.19 -6.91 -10.65
CA GLU A 343 1.57 -8.07 -11.48
C GLU A 343 0.79 -9.36 -11.17
N LYS A 344 0.17 -9.47 -9.99
CA LYS A 344 -0.61 -10.65 -9.59
C LYS A 344 -2.10 -10.51 -9.84
N TRP A 345 -2.58 -9.30 -10.10
CA TRP A 345 -4.01 -9.02 -10.25
C TRP A 345 -4.50 -9.17 -11.69
N LEU A 346 -5.76 -9.56 -11.81
CA LEU A 346 -6.43 -9.76 -13.09
C LEU A 346 -6.71 -8.41 -13.78
N PRO A 347 -6.82 -8.39 -15.11
CA PRO A 347 -7.08 -7.14 -15.83
C PRO A 347 -8.32 -6.34 -15.37
N PRO A 348 -9.48 -6.95 -15.03
CA PRO A 348 -10.63 -6.20 -14.53
C PRO A 348 -10.35 -5.46 -13.21
N GLN A 349 -9.50 -6.02 -12.35
CA GLN A 349 -9.11 -5.37 -11.10
C GLN A 349 -8.28 -4.11 -11.40
N ILE A 350 -7.34 -4.20 -12.35
CA ILE A 350 -6.50 -3.05 -12.76
C ILE A 350 -7.33 -1.97 -13.45
N ILE A 351 -8.29 -2.35 -14.30
CA ILE A 351 -9.26 -1.42 -14.91
C ILE A 351 -10.04 -0.69 -13.81
N GLY A 352 -10.60 -1.44 -12.85
CA GLY A 352 -11.36 -0.85 -11.74
C GLY A 352 -10.53 0.09 -10.87
N LEU A 353 -9.26 -0.24 -10.62
CA LEU A 353 -8.33 0.68 -9.92
C LEU A 353 -8.12 1.97 -10.71
N MET A 354 -7.90 1.88 -12.02
CA MET A 354 -7.71 3.05 -12.86
C MET A 354 -8.97 3.93 -12.93
N GLN A 355 -10.15 3.32 -12.97
CA GLN A 355 -11.41 4.05 -12.91
C GLN A 355 -11.52 4.87 -11.60
N ILE A 356 -11.11 4.28 -10.47
CA ILE A 356 -11.07 4.97 -9.17
C ILE A 356 -10.03 6.09 -9.15
N VAL A 357 -8.85 5.88 -9.76
CA VAL A 357 -7.84 6.95 -9.88
C VAL A 357 -8.44 8.12 -10.67
N LEU A 358 -9.07 7.86 -11.81
CA LEU A 358 -9.62 8.90 -12.67
C LEU A 358 -10.78 9.66 -12.02
N SER A 359 -11.62 8.98 -11.24
CA SER A 359 -12.69 9.64 -10.48
C SER A 359 -12.17 10.39 -9.24
N GLY A 360 -11.04 9.95 -8.67
CA GLY A 360 -10.42 10.51 -7.46
C GLY A 360 -9.34 11.58 -7.69
N LEU A 361 -9.03 11.94 -8.94
CA LEU A 361 -7.97 12.92 -9.29
C LEU A 361 -8.16 14.30 -8.63
N GLY A 362 -9.40 14.70 -8.34
CA GLY A 362 -9.69 15.98 -7.70
C GLY A 362 -9.09 17.16 -8.48
N PRO A 363 -8.44 18.14 -7.83
CA PRO A 363 -7.80 19.28 -8.52
C PRO A 363 -6.42 18.96 -9.10
N VAL A 364 -5.85 17.79 -8.82
CA VAL A 364 -4.47 17.44 -9.22
C VAL A 364 -4.49 16.90 -10.65
N PRO A 365 -3.71 17.47 -11.57
CA PRO A 365 -3.66 16.97 -12.94
C PRO A 365 -3.00 15.59 -12.98
N LEU A 366 -3.50 14.69 -13.83
CA LEU A 366 -2.94 13.35 -14.03
C LEU A 366 -1.46 13.38 -14.43
N VAL A 367 -1.01 14.48 -15.05
CA VAL A 367 0.39 14.75 -15.40
C VAL A 367 1.30 14.71 -14.17
N GLU A 368 0.91 15.31 -13.06
CA GLU A 368 1.72 15.30 -11.83
C GLU A 368 1.77 13.89 -11.23
N ILE A 369 0.67 13.16 -11.28
CA ILE A 369 0.62 11.77 -10.84
C ILE A 369 1.52 10.90 -11.73
N ALA A 370 1.48 11.07 -13.06
CA ALA A 370 2.31 10.31 -13.99
C ALA A 370 3.81 10.57 -13.80
N ARG A 371 4.18 11.74 -13.26
CA ARG A 371 5.56 12.06 -12.89
C ARG A 371 6.01 11.37 -11.61
N SER A 372 5.10 11.03 -10.71
CA SER A 372 5.43 10.31 -9.48
C SER A 372 5.76 8.84 -9.75
N LEU A 373 6.59 8.23 -8.92
CA LEU A 373 6.91 6.80 -9.06
C LEU A 373 5.67 5.91 -8.87
N VAL A 374 4.87 6.17 -7.83
CA VAL A 374 3.65 5.39 -7.57
C VAL A 374 2.65 5.51 -8.72
N GLY A 375 2.38 6.74 -9.18
CA GLY A 375 1.47 6.97 -10.29
C GLY A 375 1.97 6.38 -11.61
N SER A 376 3.27 6.47 -11.89
CA SER A 376 3.86 5.88 -13.10
C SER A 376 3.70 4.36 -13.14
N VAL A 377 3.90 3.67 -12.03
CA VAL A 377 3.72 2.22 -11.91
C VAL A 377 2.28 1.80 -12.18
N ILE A 378 1.31 2.58 -11.70
CA ILE A 378 -0.12 2.29 -11.91
C ILE A 378 -0.49 2.47 -13.39
N ILE A 379 -0.03 3.55 -14.03
CA ILE A 379 -0.28 3.81 -15.45
C ILE A 379 0.37 2.74 -16.32
N LEU A 380 1.64 2.39 -16.04
CA LEU A 380 2.35 1.33 -16.76
C LEU A 380 1.66 -0.03 -16.60
N SER A 381 1.24 -0.36 -15.38
CA SER A 381 0.48 -1.59 -15.11
C SER A 381 -0.84 -1.63 -15.88
N PHE A 382 -1.55 -0.49 -15.96
CA PHE A 382 -2.78 -0.36 -16.75
C PHE A 382 -2.53 -0.55 -18.26
N CYS A 383 -1.44 0.01 -18.81
CA CYS A 383 -1.05 -0.23 -20.20
C CYS A 383 -0.70 -1.70 -20.44
N LYS A 384 0.14 -2.30 -19.59
CA LYS A 384 0.52 -3.72 -19.68
C LYS A 384 -0.71 -4.63 -19.69
N ARG A 385 -1.67 -4.44 -18.77
CA ARG A 385 -2.91 -5.21 -18.76
C ARG A 385 -3.81 -4.93 -19.97
N GLY A 386 -3.80 -3.71 -20.47
CA GLY A 386 -4.46 -3.37 -21.74
C GLY A 386 -3.94 -4.16 -22.92
N HIS A 387 -2.62 -4.32 -23.01
CA HIS A 387 -1.99 -5.18 -24.01
C HIS A 387 -2.43 -6.63 -23.88
N GLU A 388 -2.40 -7.17 -22.65
CA GLU A 388 -2.85 -8.54 -22.36
C GLU A 388 -4.32 -8.73 -22.76
N LEU A 389 -5.21 -7.80 -22.39
CA LEU A 389 -6.63 -7.85 -22.73
C LEU A 389 -6.88 -7.81 -24.24
N ARG A 390 -6.22 -6.92 -24.97
CA ARG A 390 -6.44 -6.78 -26.42
C ARG A 390 -5.94 -7.98 -27.22
N ASN A 391 -4.90 -8.65 -26.72
CA ASN A 391 -4.31 -9.80 -27.41
C ASN A 391 -4.88 -11.14 -26.93
N HIS A 392 -5.62 -11.15 -25.82
CA HIS A 392 -6.19 -12.37 -25.30
C HIS A 392 -7.42 -12.79 -26.13
N PRO A 393 -7.43 -14.01 -26.71
CA PRO A 393 -8.46 -14.41 -27.67
C PRO A 393 -9.86 -14.49 -27.05
N MET A 394 -9.95 -14.74 -25.74
CA MET A 394 -11.21 -14.85 -24.98
C MET A 394 -11.44 -13.65 -24.06
N ALA A 395 -10.83 -12.48 -24.34
CA ALA A 395 -11.08 -11.29 -23.52
C ALA A 395 -12.56 -10.87 -23.61
N PRO A 396 -13.22 -10.59 -22.47
CA PRO A 396 -14.58 -10.09 -22.48
C PRO A 396 -14.64 -8.76 -23.26
N PRO A 397 -15.57 -8.60 -24.22
CA PRO A 397 -15.65 -7.39 -25.03
C PRO A 397 -15.96 -6.15 -24.18
N ILE A 398 -16.69 -6.33 -23.07
CA ILE A 398 -16.99 -5.27 -22.11
C ILE A 398 -15.72 -4.72 -21.46
N ASP A 399 -14.80 -5.59 -21.02
CA ASP A 399 -13.55 -5.17 -20.37
C ASP A 399 -12.64 -4.42 -21.35
N VAL A 400 -12.58 -4.87 -22.61
CA VAL A 400 -11.82 -4.19 -23.67
C VAL A 400 -12.42 -2.81 -23.96
N ALA A 401 -13.75 -2.70 -24.03
CA ALA A 401 -14.43 -1.44 -24.27
C ALA A 401 -14.21 -0.46 -23.11
N THR A 402 -14.37 -0.90 -21.86
CA THR A 402 -14.11 -0.09 -20.66
C THR A 402 -12.64 0.35 -20.61
N TRP A 403 -11.71 -0.54 -20.92
CA TRP A 403 -10.29 -0.19 -20.98
C TRP A 403 -10.01 0.88 -22.04
N LEU A 404 -10.59 0.77 -23.25
CA LEU A 404 -10.43 1.75 -24.33
C LEU A 404 -10.99 3.12 -23.94
N GLU A 405 -12.13 3.17 -23.25
CA GLU A 405 -12.72 4.40 -22.74
C GLU A 405 -11.77 5.09 -21.74
N LEU A 406 -11.31 4.37 -20.72
CA LEU A 406 -10.37 4.92 -19.72
C LEU A 406 -9.04 5.32 -20.37
N PHE A 407 -8.54 4.53 -21.32
CA PHE A 407 -7.35 4.86 -22.09
C PHE A 407 -7.54 6.17 -22.87
N GLY A 408 -8.69 6.38 -23.50
CA GLY A 408 -9.02 7.64 -24.19
C GLY A 408 -8.96 8.85 -23.26
N VAL A 409 -9.48 8.73 -22.03
CA VAL A 409 -9.41 9.78 -21.01
C VAL A 409 -7.96 10.05 -20.60
N ILE A 410 -7.19 9.02 -20.29
CA ILE A 410 -5.77 9.13 -19.91
C ILE A 410 -4.96 9.77 -21.03
N TRP A 411 -5.15 9.30 -22.27
CA TRP A 411 -4.49 9.82 -23.45
C TRP A 411 -4.81 11.30 -23.65
N GLY A 412 -6.07 11.70 -23.58
CA GLY A 412 -6.49 13.09 -23.74
C GLY A 412 -5.85 14.04 -22.73
N GLN A 413 -5.67 13.59 -21.48
CA GLN A 413 -5.04 14.40 -20.44
C GLN A 413 -3.50 14.44 -20.55
N LEU A 414 -2.87 13.33 -20.90
CA LEU A 414 -1.41 13.22 -20.91
C LEU A 414 -0.77 13.69 -22.23
N SER A 415 -1.38 13.41 -23.38
CA SER A 415 -0.80 13.69 -24.70
C SER A 415 -0.46 15.16 -24.93
N VAL A 416 -1.32 16.06 -24.46
CA VAL A 416 -1.11 17.52 -24.51
C VAL A 416 0.05 17.97 -23.62
N ASN A 417 0.39 17.18 -22.59
CA ASN A 417 1.34 17.52 -21.54
C ASN A 417 2.56 16.58 -21.49
N PHE A 418 2.84 15.82 -22.56
CA PHE A 418 3.97 14.87 -22.57
C PHE A 418 5.32 15.53 -22.25
N ALA A 419 5.55 16.75 -22.74
CA ALA A 419 6.74 17.53 -22.39
C ALA A 419 6.86 17.71 -20.86
N GLN A 420 5.75 18.03 -20.19
CA GLN A 420 5.71 18.17 -18.75
C GLN A 420 5.91 16.85 -18.03
N VAL A 421 5.55 15.69 -18.58
CA VAL A 421 5.82 14.39 -17.94
C VAL A 421 7.33 14.11 -17.89
N ILE A 422 8.06 14.39 -18.98
CA ILE A 422 9.49 14.09 -19.11
C ILE A 422 10.42 15.20 -18.61
N THR A 423 9.92 16.41 -18.40
CA THR A 423 10.74 17.55 -17.92
C THR A 423 11.45 17.16 -16.62
N PRO A 424 12.78 17.24 -16.51
CA PRO A 424 13.48 16.97 -15.26
C PRO A 424 13.04 17.99 -14.20
N SER A 425 12.62 17.53 -13.01
CA SER A 425 12.39 18.44 -11.87
C SER A 425 13.67 18.54 -11.07
N SER A 426 13.94 19.72 -10.50
CA SER A 426 14.95 19.89 -9.46
C SER A 426 14.64 19.07 -8.20
N ASP A 427 13.38 18.67 -8.00
CA ASP A 427 12.95 17.81 -6.90
C ASP A 427 13.10 16.32 -7.26
N GLY A 428 14.35 15.86 -7.26
CA GLY A 428 14.72 14.50 -7.67
C GLY A 428 14.11 13.38 -6.82
N MET A 429 13.55 13.68 -5.64
CA MET A 429 12.88 12.66 -4.82
C MET A 429 11.38 12.52 -5.11
N ARG A 430 10.73 13.44 -5.83
CA ARG A 430 9.31 13.29 -6.19
C ARG A 430 9.08 12.62 -7.53
N VAL A 431 10.11 12.59 -8.37
CA VAL A 431 9.97 12.24 -9.78
C VAL A 431 10.46 10.81 -10.02
N ALA A 432 9.68 10.05 -10.78
CA ALA A 432 10.03 8.74 -11.27
C ALA A 432 11.32 8.80 -12.11
N PRO A 433 12.14 7.74 -12.11
CA PRO A 433 13.32 7.67 -12.96
C PRO A 433 12.99 7.97 -14.43
N ASP A 434 13.90 8.66 -15.13
CA ASP A 434 13.72 9.07 -16.53
C ASP A 434 13.32 7.90 -17.44
N ALA A 435 13.95 6.73 -17.24
CA ALA A 435 13.61 5.52 -17.96
C ALA A 435 12.13 5.11 -17.79
N THR A 436 11.57 5.24 -16.58
CA THR A 436 10.16 4.94 -16.29
C THR A 436 9.23 5.92 -16.99
N ARG A 437 9.59 7.21 -16.99
CA ARG A 437 8.79 8.26 -17.65
C ARG A 437 8.76 8.08 -19.16
N TRP A 438 9.89 7.75 -19.78
CA TRP A 438 9.94 7.39 -21.19
C TRP A 438 9.17 6.11 -21.51
N ARG A 439 9.20 5.12 -20.60
CA ARG A 439 8.40 3.90 -20.74
C ARG A 439 6.90 4.19 -20.74
N ILE A 440 6.41 5.11 -19.92
CA ILE A 440 5.00 5.53 -19.94
C ILE A 440 4.61 6.06 -21.33
N LEU A 441 5.42 6.97 -21.89
CA LEU A 441 5.15 7.55 -23.21
C LEU A 441 5.16 6.48 -24.31
N ALA A 442 6.14 5.57 -24.27
CA ALA A 442 6.25 4.44 -25.17
C ALA A 442 5.03 3.52 -25.10
N ASP A 443 4.66 3.06 -23.91
CA ASP A 443 3.57 2.10 -23.70
C ASP A 443 2.22 2.75 -24.05
N LEU A 444 1.96 3.99 -23.63
CA LEU A 444 0.75 4.73 -24.03
C LEU A 444 0.66 4.88 -25.55
N SER A 445 1.76 5.25 -26.21
CA SER A 445 1.79 5.47 -27.67
C SER A 445 1.61 4.17 -28.45
N SER A 446 2.09 3.03 -27.92
CA SER A 446 1.88 1.72 -28.53
C SER A 446 0.40 1.32 -28.61
N HIS A 447 -0.41 1.86 -27.71
CA HIS A 447 -1.84 1.61 -27.62
C HIS A 447 -2.71 2.60 -28.40
N ALA A 448 -2.15 3.76 -28.72
CA ALA A 448 -2.87 4.85 -29.37
C ALA A 448 -3.21 4.52 -30.82
N SER A 449 -4.39 4.98 -31.27
CA SER A 449 -4.77 4.94 -32.67
C SER A 449 -3.91 5.89 -33.51
N PRO A 450 -3.84 5.73 -34.84
CA PRO A 450 -3.14 6.67 -35.70
C PRO A 450 -3.65 8.12 -35.56
N GLU A 451 -4.95 8.29 -35.31
CA GLU A 451 -5.56 9.60 -35.07
C GLU A 451 -5.09 10.21 -33.74
N GLN A 452 -5.02 9.39 -32.68
CA GLN A 452 -4.52 9.80 -31.37
C GLN A 452 -3.04 10.17 -31.41
N LEU A 453 -2.22 9.36 -32.06
CA LEU A 453 -0.79 9.65 -32.25
C LEU A 453 -0.56 10.90 -33.10
N ALA A 454 -1.44 11.21 -34.05
CA ALA A 454 -1.39 12.46 -34.82
C ALA A 454 -1.61 13.72 -33.96
N MET A 455 -2.17 13.58 -32.75
CA MET A 455 -2.33 14.68 -31.78
C MET A 455 -1.01 15.08 -31.11
N ILE A 456 0.03 14.23 -31.17
CA ILE A 456 1.33 14.57 -30.62
C ILE A 456 1.89 15.77 -31.40
N PRO A 457 2.24 16.90 -30.74
CA PRO A 457 2.81 18.05 -31.43
C PRO A 457 4.04 17.64 -32.21
N ARG A 458 4.25 18.14 -33.44
CA ARG A 458 5.43 17.82 -34.27
C ARG A 458 6.70 18.56 -33.88
N GLU A 459 6.53 19.69 -33.19
CA GLU A 459 7.59 20.61 -32.80
C GLU A 459 7.36 21.04 -31.35
N GLY A 460 8.40 21.55 -30.72
CA GLY A 460 8.37 22.06 -29.34
C GLY A 460 9.22 21.24 -28.37
N ASP A 461 9.11 21.58 -27.09
CA ASP A 461 10.01 21.11 -26.02
C ASP A 461 10.05 19.58 -25.88
N LEU A 462 8.95 18.89 -26.22
CA LEU A 462 8.89 17.44 -26.25
C LEU A 462 9.99 16.83 -27.12
N TRP A 463 10.16 17.32 -28.35
CA TRP A 463 11.10 16.75 -29.30
C TRP A 463 12.55 17.08 -28.97
N VAL A 464 12.80 18.24 -28.35
CA VAL A 464 14.13 18.56 -27.80
C VAL A 464 14.52 17.50 -26.76
N HIS A 465 13.61 17.14 -25.86
CA HIS A 465 13.85 16.07 -24.90
C HIS A 465 13.99 14.69 -25.57
N VAL A 466 13.18 14.37 -26.58
CA VAL A 466 13.29 13.11 -27.33
C VAL A 466 14.66 12.98 -27.97
N GLU A 467 15.13 13.99 -28.71
CA GLU A 467 16.43 13.97 -29.40
C GLU A 467 17.59 13.73 -28.43
N THR A 468 17.54 14.36 -27.25
CA THR A 468 18.55 14.15 -26.21
C THR A 468 18.48 12.76 -25.56
N ALA A 469 17.28 12.17 -25.46
CA ALA A 469 17.04 10.92 -24.74
C ALA A 469 17.17 9.67 -25.62
N VAL A 470 16.90 9.75 -26.92
CA VAL A 470 17.01 8.64 -27.88
C VAL A 470 18.33 7.86 -27.79
N PRO A 471 19.52 8.49 -27.70
CA PRO A 471 20.78 7.74 -27.61
C PRO A 471 20.99 7.05 -26.26
N VAL A 472 20.27 7.46 -25.20
CA VAL A 472 20.47 6.99 -23.82
C VAL A 472 19.39 5.99 -23.39
N HIS A 473 18.16 6.16 -23.87
CA HIS A 473 16.99 5.44 -23.39
C HIS A 473 16.27 4.73 -24.55
N PRO A 474 16.29 3.37 -24.60
CA PRO A 474 15.56 2.61 -25.61
C PRO A 474 14.05 2.92 -25.71
N PRO A 475 13.32 3.17 -24.60
CA PRO A 475 11.91 3.55 -24.69
C PRO A 475 11.68 4.90 -25.39
N ALA A 476 12.62 5.85 -25.27
CA ALA A 476 12.53 7.13 -25.97
C ALA A 476 12.68 6.94 -27.49
N ALA A 477 13.59 6.07 -27.92
CA ALA A 477 13.75 5.69 -29.33
C ALA A 477 12.49 4.99 -29.89
N TYR A 478 11.89 4.08 -29.11
CA TYR A 478 10.66 3.41 -29.50
C TYR A 478 9.48 4.40 -29.62
N PHE A 479 9.31 5.28 -28.64
CA PHE A 479 8.32 6.37 -28.70
C PHE A 479 8.52 7.25 -29.95
N ALA A 480 9.75 7.68 -30.22
CA ALA A 480 10.07 8.49 -31.39
C ALA A 480 9.72 7.77 -32.70
N SER A 481 10.01 6.47 -32.80
CA SER A 481 9.65 5.67 -33.97
C SER A 481 8.14 5.57 -34.19
N LEU A 482 7.35 5.40 -33.13
CA LEU A 482 5.89 5.33 -33.21
C LEU A 482 5.28 6.69 -33.60
N ALA A 483 5.73 7.76 -32.94
CA ALA A 483 5.21 9.10 -33.21
C ALA A 483 5.56 9.57 -34.63
N THR A 484 6.75 9.22 -35.15
CA THR A 484 7.17 9.61 -36.50
C THR A 484 6.60 8.71 -37.61
N SER A 485 6.15 7.49 -37.31
CA SER A 485 5.67 6.56 -38.36
C SER A 485 4.45 7.08 -39.12
N ILE A 486 3.62 7.91 -38.48
CA ILE A 486 2.41 8.49 -39.09
C ILE A 486 2.74 9.60 -40.07
N TYR A 487 3.88 10.26 -39.87
CA TYR A 487 4.32 11.37 -40.71
C TYR A 487 5.22 10.92 -41.84
N ARG A 488 5.58 9.63 -41.91
CA ARG A 488 6.33 9.10 -43.04
C ARG A 488 5.43 9.19 -44.29
N PRO A 489 5.85 9.91 -45.34
CA PRO A 489 5.07 9.98 -46.57
C PRO A 489 4.88 8.56 -47.11
N PRO A 490 3.70 8.24 -47.69
CA PRO A 490 3.49 6.94 -48.31
C PRO A 490 4.60 6.71 -49.34
N PRO A 491 5.16 5.49 -49.43
CA PRO A 491 6.18 5.19 -50.42
C PRO A 491 5.65 5.55 -51.81
N PRO A 492 6.47 6.17 -52.67
CA PRO A 492 6.03 6.57 -54.00
C PRO A 492 5.46 5.35 -54.75
N PRO A 493 4.33 5.50 -55.46
CA PRO A 493 3.70 4.39 -56.16
C PRO A 493 4.68 3.86 -57.21
N GLY A 494 5.23 2.66 -56.98
CA GLY A 494 6.16 2.00 -57.91
C GLY A 494 7.40 1.36 -57.29
N ILE A 495 7.67 1.52 -56.00
CA ILE A 495 8.75 0.79 -55.33
C ILE A 495 8.16 -0.41 -54.59
N PRO A 496 8.35 -1.66 -55.07
CA PRO A 496 7.95 -2.85 -54.33
C PRO A 496 8.71 -2.88 -52.99
N GLY A 497 7.96 -2.93 -51.88
CA GLY A 497 8.52 -2.99 -50.54
C GLY A 497 9.37 -4.25 -50.34
N PRO A 498 10.35 -4.24 -49.41
CA PRO A 498 11.10 -5.44 -49.07
C PRO A 498 10.12 -6.51 -48.58
N ALA A 499 10.19 -7.68 -49.21
CA ALA A 499 9.38 -8.85 -48.83
C ALA A 499 9.60 -9.15 -47.34
N GLN A 500 8.48 -9.18 -46.58
CA GLN A 500 8.45 -9.67 -45.20
C GLN A 500 8.62 -11.18 -45.16
#